data_AF-A0A7X7J6V9-F1
#
_entry.id   AF-A0A7X7J6V9-F1
#
_cell.length_a   1.000
_cell.length_b   1.000
_cell.length_c   1.000
_cell.angle_alpha   90.00
_cell.angle_beta   90.00
_cell.angle_gamma   90.00
#
_symmetry.space_group_name_H-M   'P 1'
#
loop_
_entity.id
_entity.type
_entity.pdbx_description
1 polymer ?
#
loop_
_entity_poly.entity_id
_entity_poly.type
_entity_poly.pdbx_seq_one_letter_code
_entity_poly.pdbx_strand_id
1 'polypeptide(L)'
;SSDFRLKQGSADDDPWYVASENAITTTNAASEGYYYQSSGSAGESASGSVFLIPNSFPKGYGAFYLMKYELTEGAWVSFFNTLSSTEKVIRDITGSDQGGKNSDGIVNRNTVRWDSSDPFLPATTERPARAMSYLSWPDAAAYADWAGLRPMTELEYEKAARGVDVSPVADEFAWGTASYDAAAAGEIYPPGADETGEEAVLDGSANLNRNTLGWTSGDGRSGGAAEGQKGPLRAGIFAEASTSRTSSGAGYYGNMELSGNLAEPAVTIGRSQGRQFLGTHGDGKLSAISGYVGNATNVDWPGINSVDSRRGVTGTVGIGYRGGDYQSASLRHLQLSSRSFASKDADSEGVLSRYDVSAGIVYGARFARTAP
;
A
#
# COMPACT_ATOMS: atom_id res chain seq x y z
N SER A 1 -9.63 19.33 -6.90
CA SER A 1 -8.54 19.48 -5.94
C SER A 1 -8.58 18.29 -5.02
N SER A 2 -7.49 17.52 -4.99
CA SER A 2 -7.28 16.37 -4.12
C SER A 2 -7.47 16.77 -2.67
N ASP A 3 -8.19 15.97 -1.91
CA ASP A 3 -8.45 16.26 -0.50
C ASP A 3 -7.14 16.18 0.29
N PHE A 4 -6.83 17.27 1.01
CA PHE A 4 -5.68 17.40 1.91
C PHE A 4 -4.34 17.15 1.21
N ARG A 5 -3.60 18.21 0.90
CA ARG A 5 -2.29 18.13 0.24
C ARG A 5 -1.25 18.95 0.98
N LEU A 6 0.02 18.69 0.63
CA LEU A 6 1.12 19.55 1.04
C LEU A 6 1.09 20.81 0.20
N LYS A 7 0.91 21.99 0.79
CA LYS A 7 0.83 23.26 0.04
C LYS A 7 2.01 24.18 0.33
N GLN A 8 2.41 24.98 -0.66
CA GLN A 8 3.35 26.09 -0.50
C GLN A 8 2.62 27.34 0.03
N GLY A 9 2.22 27.27 1.29
CA GLY A 9 1.29 28.21 1.92
C GLY A 9 -0.17 27.82 1.66
N SER A 10 -1.10 28.30 2.47
CA SER A 10 -2.53 27.94 2.40
C SER A 10 -3.25 28.48 1.17
N ALA A 11 -2.80 29.61 0.62
CA ALA A 11 -3.36 30.22 -0.59
C ALA A 11 -2.86 29.54 -1.88
N ASP A 12 -1.87 28.64 -1.77
CA ASP A 12 -1.33 27.90 -2.89
C ASP A 12 -2.08 26.58 -3.09
N ASP A 13 -2.24 26.21 -4.35
CA ASP A 13 -2.88 25.00 -4.82
C ASP A 13 -1.91 24.03 -5.50
N ASP A 14 -0.63 24.39 -5.62
CA ASP A 14 0.42 23.51 -6.08
C ASP A 14 0.97 22.66 -4.91
N PRO A 15 1.13 21.33 -5.11
CA PRO A 15 1.76 20.51 -4.10
C PRO A 15 3.24 20.87 -3.87
N TRP A 16 3.70 20.76 -2.63
CA TRP A 16 5.06 21.19 -2.23
C TRP A 16 6.18 20.41 -2.94
N TYR A 17 7.24 21.13 -3.36
CA TYR A 17 8.43 20.54 -3.99
C TYR A 17 9.51 20.17 -2.95
N VAL A 18 9.84 18.87 -2.85
CA VAL A 18 10.93 18.37 -2.00
C VAL A 18 12.27 18.50 -2.73
N ALA A 19 13.06 19.53 -2.37
CA ALA A 19 14.31 19.88 -3.06
C ALA A 19 15.59 19.28 -2.44
N SER A 20 15.52 18.63 -1.27
CA SER A 20 16.68 18.00 -0.63
C SER A 20 16.26 17.04 0.49
N GLU A 21 17.22 16.27 1.02
CA GLU A 21 17.04 15.52 2.27
C GLU A 21 17.23 16.36 3.56
N ASN A 22 17.47 17.67 3.44
CA ASN A 22 17.59 18.54 4.60
C ASN A 22 16.27 18.57 5.40
N ALA A 23 16.37 18.89 6.68
CA ALA A 23 15.20 18.96 7.55
C ALA A 23 14.20 20.01 7.05
N ILE A 24 12.91 19.69 7.11
CA ILE A 24 11.81 20.56 6.70
C ILE A 24 10.95 20.87 7.93
N THR A 25 10.63 22.14 8.16
CA THR A 25 9.74 22.55 9.25
C THR A 25 8.40 22.99 8.67
N THR A 26 7.29 22.42 9.16
CA THR A 26 5.96 22.93 8.82
C THR A 26 5.71 24.28 9.48
N THR A 27 4.88 25.11 8.88
CA THR A 27 4.50 26.43 9.39
C THR A 27 3.03 26.47 9.73
N ASN A 28 2.67 27.21 10.78
CA ASN A 28 1.28 27.60 11.05
C ASN A 28 0.83 28.75 10.15
N ALA A 29 1.76 29.42 9.47
CA ALA A 29 1.47 30.45 8.50
C ALA A 29 0.78 29.85 7.27
N ALA A 30 -0.35 30.47 6.95
CA ALA A 30 -1.16 30.17 5.79
C ALA A 30 -0.58 30.78 4.49
N SER A 31 0.63 31.32 4.52
CA SER A 31 1.32 31.89 3.35
C SER A 31 2.81 31.66 3.52
N GLU A 32 3.53 31.43 2.41
CA GLU A 32 5.00 31.40 2.38
C GLU A 32 5.65 30.42 3.38
N GLY A 33 5.25 29.15 3.31
CA GLY A 33 5.81 28.11 4.17
C GLY A 33 5.17 26.75 3.94
N TYR A 34 5.69 25.71 4.58
CA TYR A 34 5.17 24.37 4.44
C TYR A 34 3.93 24.16 5.32
N TYR A 35 2.74 24.26 4.73
CA TYR A 35 1.48 24.18 5.48
C TYR A 35 0.93 22.75 5.50
N TYR A 36 0.84 22.16 6.70
CA TYR A 36 0.28 20.82 6.89
C TYR A 36 -1.25 20.85 6.94
N GLN A 37 -1.90 19.98 6.17
CA GLN A 37 -3.35 19.75 6.22
C GLN A 37 -3.64 18.34 6.72
N SER A 38 -4.46 18.27 7.77
CA SER A 38 -4.91 17.02 8.39
C SER A 38 -6.25 16.58 7.82
N SER A 39 -6.45 15.28 7.68
CA SER A 39 -7.76 14.69 7.40
C SER A 39 -8.61 14.48 8.67
N GLY A 40 -8.05 14.76 9.84
CA GLY A 40 -8.71 14.67 11.14
C GLY A 40 -8.64 13.28 11.76
N SER A 41 -7.73 12.42 11.31
CA SER A 41 -7.57 11.08 11.90
C SER A 41 -7.16 11.19 13.37
N ALA A 42 -7.63 10.28 14.22
CA ALA A 42 -7.20 10.24 15.62
C ALA A 42 -5.67 10.24 15.70
N GLY A 43 -5.05 10.93 16.66
CA GLY A 43 -3.59 10.98 16.84
C GLY A 43 -2.77 11.69 15.73
N GLU A 44 -3.38 12.11 14.63
CA GLU A 44 -2.74 12.93 13.61
C GLU A 44 -2.45 14.36 14.13
N SER A 45 -1.38 14.97 13.65
CA SER A 45 -1.12 16.40 13.89
C SER A 45 -2.26 17.22 13.28
N ALA A 46 -2.80 18.22 13.99
CA ALA A 46 -3.88 19.05 13.45
C ALA A 46 -3.43 19.89 12.24
N SER A 47 -4.37 20.31 11.39
CA SER A 47 -4.10 21.27 10.31
C SER A 47 -3.41 22.54 10.85
N GLY A 48 -2.35 22.99 10.18
CA GLY A 48 -1.52 24.12 10.62
C GLY A 48 -0.54 23.81 11.76
N SER A 49 -0.41 22.55 12.19
CA SER A 49 0.59 22.17 13.20
C SER A 49 2.01 22.45 12.72
N VAL A 50 2.84 22.96 13.63
CA VAL A 50 4.29 23.18 13.43
C VAL A 50 5.06 21.98 13.98
N PHE A 51 5.79 21.29 13.12
CA PHE A 51 6.65 20.18 13.47
C PHE A 51 7.83 20.06 12.49
N LEU A 52 8.88 19.39 12.96
CA LEU A 52 10.06 19.08 12.18
C LEU A 52 9.90 17.71 11.50
N ILE A 53 10.11 17.67 10.19
CA ILE A 53 10.47 16.46 9.45
C ILE A 53 12.01 16.42 9.44
N PRO A 54 12.64 15.51 10.20
CA PRO A 54 14.08 15.51 10.37
C PRO A 54 14.80 15.13 9.06
N ASN A 55 16.08 15.49 8.97
CA ASN A 55 16.91 15.10 7.83
C ASN A 55 17.03 13.57 7.67
N SER A 56 16.92 12.82 8.78
CA SER A 56 16.97 11.36 8.82
C SER A 56 15.72 10.67 8.26
N PHE A 57 14.59 11.37 8.17
CA PHE A 57 13.38 10.80 7.58
C PHE A 57 13.53 10.76 6.05
N PRO A 58 13.37 9.61 5.37
CA PRO A 58 13.48 9.54 3.91
C PRO A 58 12.40 10.36 3.19
N LYS A 59 12.80 11.38 2.43
CA LYS A 59 11.87 12.28 1.73
C LYS A 59 11.76 11.98 0.23
N GLY A 60 12.47 10.97 -0.26
CA GLY A 60 12.50 10.59 -1.68
C GLY A 60 13.39 11.48 -2.54
N TYR A 61 14.20 12.37 -1.94
CA TYR A 61 15.23 13.10 -2.68
C TYR A 61 16.50 12.26 -2.82
N GLY A 62 16.88 11.54 -1.77
CA GLY A 62 17.93 10.53 -1.82
C GLY A 62 17.55 9.36 -2.71
N ALA A 63 18.56 8.68 -3.29
CA ALA A 63 18.32 7.53 -4.15
C ALA A 63 17.76 6.34 -3.36
N PHE A 64 16.77 5.66 -3.94
CA PHE A 64 16.17 4.44 -3.41
C PHE A 64 15.63 3.58 -4.54
N TYR A 65 15.41 2.31 -4.25
CA TYR A 65 14.68 1.36 -5.08
C TYR A 65 13.28 1.18 -4.51
N LEU A 66 12.30 0.98 -5.39
CA LEU A 66 10.94 0.62 -5.03
C LEU A 66 10.58 -0.68 -5.78
N MET A 67 9.80 -1.54 -5.14
CA MET A 67 9.18 -2.66 -5.85
C MET A 67 8.37 -2.12 -7.04
N LYS A 68 8.59 -2.72 -8.22
CA LYS A 68 7.88 -2.33 -9.44
C LYS A 68 6.38 -2.55 -9.32
N TYR A 69 5.98 -3.60 -8.61
CA TYR A 69 4.62 -4.06 -8.44
C TYR A 69 4.25 -4.09 -6.96
N GLU A 70 2.94 -4.11 -6.66
CA GLU A 70 2.44 -4.54 -5.36
C GLU A 70 2.95 -5.94 -5.01
N LEU A 71 3.06 -6.25 -3.72
CA LEU A 71 3.31 -7.61 -3.25
C LEU A 71 2.25 -8.55 -3.80
N THR A 72 2.67 -9.70 -4.35
CA THR A 72 1.74 -10.66 -4.97
C THR A 72 1.41 -11.82 -4.06
N GLU A 73 0.30 -12.52 -4.34
CA GLU A 73 -0.09 -13.72 -3.58
C GLU A 73 1.01 -14.79 -3.57
N GLY A 74 1.70 -14.99 -4.68
CA GLY A 74 2.81 -15.96 -4.77
C GLY A 74 4.01 -15.59 -3.91
N ALA A 75 4.33 -14.28 -3.84
CA ALA A 75 5.41 -13.78 -3.00
C ALA A 75 5.06 -13.92 -1.50
N TRP A 76 3.82 -13.58 -1.12
CA TRP A 76 3.34 -13.78 0.24
C TRP A 76 3.32 -15.25 0.64
N VAL A 77 2.78 -16.15 -0.19
CA VAL A 77 2.76 -17.59 0.08
C VAL A 77 4.18 -18.16 0.21
N SER A 78 5.12 -17.67 -0.59
CA SER A 78 6.53 -18.06 -0.49
C SER A 78 7.12 -17.67 0.86
N PHE A 79 6.90 -16.43 1.33
CA PHE A 79 7.29 -15.99 2.67
C PHE A 79 6.60 -16.81 3.77
N PHE A 80 5.28 -16.91 3.73
CA PHE A 80 4.47 -17.59 4.73
C PHE A 80 4.90 -19.05 4.92
N ASN A 81 5.28 -19.73 3.84
CA ASN A 81 5.75 -21.11 3.89
C ASN A 81 7.15 -21.30 4.46
N THR A 82 7.93 -20.22 4.68
CA THR A 82 9.20 -20.28 5.43
C THR A 82 9.02 -20.18 6.94
N LEU A 83 7.85 -19.74 7.40
CA LEU A 83 7.56 -19.50 8.80
C LEU A 83 7.38 -20.80 9.59
N SER A 84 7.73 -20.76 10.88
CA SER A 84 7.37 -21.82 11.82
C SER A 84 5.85 -21.93 11.98
N SER A 85 5.36 -23.06 12.48
CA SER A 85 3.91 -23.27 12.69
C SER A 85 3.28 -22.22 13.60
N THR A 86 3.99 -21.75 14.63
CA THR A 86 3.51 -20.67 15.51
C THR A 86 3.42 -19.33 14.77
N GLU A 87 4.41 -19.00 13.96
CA GLU A 87 4.40 -17.77 13.15
C GLU A 87 3.31 -17.81 12.08
N LYS A 88 3.08 -18.97 11.44
CA LYS A 88 2.00 -19.17 10.49
C LYS A 88 0.63 -18.87 11.09
N VAL A 89 0.35 -19.37 12.30
CA VAL A 89 -0.93 -19.09 13.00
C VAL A 89 -1.12 -17.58 13.22
N ILE A 90 -0.05 -16.86 13.59
CA ILE A 90 -0.13 -15.40 13.80
C ILE A 90 -0.34 -14.65 12.47
N ARG A 91 0.30 -15.12 11.40
CA ARG A 91 0.29 -14.51 10.07
C ARG A 91 -0.81 -15.03 9.16
N ASP A 92 -1.73 -15.83 9.69
CA ASP A 92 -2.80 -16.42 8.90
C ASP A 92 -3.78 -15.34 8.46
N ILE A 93 -3.79 -15.08 7.14
CA ILE A 93 -4.71 -14.14 6.53
C ILE A 93 -6.05 -14.78 6.13
N THR A 94 -6.17 -16.12 6.14
CA THR A 94 -7.39 -16.83 5.73
C THR A 94 -8.39 -16.93 6.87
N GLY A 95 -7.92 -16.93 8.12
CA GLY A 95 -8.75 -16.82 9.33
C GLY A 95 -9.53 -15.50 9.45
N SER A 96 -10.41 -15.44 10.46
CA SER A 96 -11.19 -14.24 10.81
C SER A 96 -10.42 -13.25 11.68
N ASP A 97 -9.29 -13.67 12.24
CA ASP A 97 -8.49 -12.85 13.14
C ASP A 97 -8.00 -11.59 12.43
N GLN A 98 -8.06 -10.47 13.15
CA GLN A 98 -7.57 -9.18 12.66
C GLN A 98 -8.18 -8.82 11.30
N GLY A 99 -9.48 -9.05 11.11
CA GLY A 99 -10.17 -8.72 9.85
C GLY A 99 -9.58 -9.43 8.62
N GLY A 100 -9.03 -10.63 8.81
CA GLY A 100 -8.59 -11.51 7.73
C GLY A 100 -9.74 -11.90 6.80
N LYS A 101 -9.40 -12.70 5.78
CA LYS A 101 -10.33 -13.10 4.72
C LYS A 101 -11.54 -13.89 5.24
N ASN A 102 -11.43 -14.50 6.42
CA ASN A 102 -12.48 -15.30 7.07
C ASN A 102 -13.00 -16.45 6.17
N SER A 103 -12.11 -17.05 5.39
CA SER A 103 -12.40 -18.18 4.50
C SER A 103 -11.10 -18.74 3.94
N ASP A 104 -11.05 -20.07 3.80
CA ASP A 104 -10.03 -20.75 2.99
C ASP A 104 -10.37 -20.75 1.49
N GLY A 105 -11.61 -20.35 1.14
CA GLY A 105 -12.06 -20.16 -0.23
C GLY A 105 -11.69 -18.80 -0.81
N ILE A 106 -12.15 -18.55 -2.04
CA ILE A 106 -11.88 -17.29 -2.74
C ILE A 106 -12.84 -16.20 -2.27
N VAL A 107 -12.29 -15.09 -1.77
CA VAL A 107 -13.07 -13.92 -1.31
C VAL A 107 -12.43 -12.65 -1.83
N ASN A 108 -13.23 -11.80 -2.47
CA ASN A 108 -12.76 -10.62 -3.19
C ASN A 108 -11.54 -10.93 -4.10
N ARG A 109 -11.63 -12.05 -4.82
CA ARG A 109 -10.59 -12.58 -5.72
C ARG A 109 -9.26 -12.97 -5.06
N ASN A 110 -9.15 -12.92 -3.74
CA ASN A 110 -7.97 -13.45 -3.04
C ASN A 110 -8.01 -14.99 -3.03
N THR A 111 -6.98 -15.64 -3.59
CA THR A 111 -6.95 -17.10 -3.74
C THR A 111 -6.02 -17.82 -2.77
N VAL A 112 -5.46 -17.11 -1.79
CA VAL A 112 -4.59 -17.73 -0.77
C VAL A 112 -5.39 -18.67 0.12
N ARG A 113 -4.92 -19.90 0.29
CA ARG A 113 -5.55 -20.91 1.14
C ARG A 113 -4.54 -21.50 2.10
N TRP A 114 -4.91 -21.67 3.36
CA TRP A 114 -4.11 -22.39 4.34
C TRP A 114 -5.01 -23.08 5.36
N ASP A 115 -4.82 -24.39 5.54
CA ASP A 115 -5.61 -25.16 6.51
C ASP A 115 -4.99 -25.02 7.91
N SER A 116 -5.56 -24.15 8.72
CA SER A 116 -5.09 -23.91 10.10
C SER A 116 -5.27 -25.12 11.02
N SER A 117 -6.04 -26.14 10.64
CA SER A 117 -6.18 -27.37 11.42
C SER A 117 -4.95 -28.29 11.32
N ASP A 118 -4.14 -28.14 10.26
CA ASP A 118 -2.84 -28.77 10.12
C ASP A 118 -1.76 -27.72 9.77
N PRO A 119 -1.19 -27.05 10.78
CA PRO A 119 -0.31 -25.90 10.56
C PRO A 119 1.05 -26.29 9.95
N PHE A 120 1.32 -27.57 9.74
CA PHE A 120 2.51 -28.06 9.05
C PHE A 120 2.34 -28.06 7.53
N LEU A 121 1.10 -28.02 7.02
CA LEU A 121 0.85 -27.94 5.60
C LEU A 121 1.25 -26.55 5.04
N PRO A 122 1.70 -26.50 3.77
CA PRO A 122 1.98 -25.25 3.12
C PRO A 122 0.67 -24.52 2.76
N ALA A 123 0.70 -23.20 2.83
CA ALA A 123 -0.29 -22.37 2.16
C ALA A 123 -0.12 -22.47 0.64
N THR A 124 -1.21 -22.26 -0.09
CA THR A 124 -1.26 -22.28 -1.56
C THR A 124 -1.97 -21.04 -2.09
N THR A 125 -1.74 -20.69 -3.36
CA THR A 125 -2.51 -19.69 -4.09
C THR A 125 -2.75 -20.23 -5.50
N GLU A 126 -3.92 -19.93 -6.07
CA GLU A 126 -4.23 -20.28 -7.46
C GLU A 126 -3.82 -19.16 -8.43
N ARG A 127 -3.50 -17.96 -7.92
CA ARG A 127 -3.24 -16.75 -8.71
C ARG A 127 -1.98 -16.04 -8.20
N PRO A 128 -0.80 -16.66 -8.35
CA PRO A 128 0.44 -16.17 -7.74
C PRO A 128 0.89 -14.77 -8.20
N ALA A 129 0.42 -14.30 -9.36
CA ALA A 129 0.71 -12.98 -9.90
C ALA A 129 -0.33 -11.89 -9.49
N ARG A 130 -1.41 -12.26 -8.80
CA ARG A 130 -2.41 -11.31 -8.29
C ARG A 130 -1.85 -10.50 -7.14
N ALA A 131 -2.21 -9.22 -7.05
CA ALA A 131 -1.83 -8.38 -5.92
C ALA A 131 -2.43 -8.94 -4.61
N MET A 132 -1.61 -9.00 -3.57
CA MET A 132 -1.93 -9.61 -2.28
C MET A 132 -2.78 -8.66 -1.45
N SER A 133 -4.04 -9.02 -1.23
CA SER A 133 -4.96 -8.31 -0.32
C SER A 133 -5.00 -8.96 1.07
N TYR A 134 -5.69 -8.34 2.03
CA TYR A 134 -5.82 -8.84 3.40
C TYR A 134 -4.50 -8.91 4.17
N LEU A 135 -3.63 -7.90 4.00
CA LEU A 135 -2.42 -7.74 4.80
C LEU A 135 -2.62 -6.64 5.84
N SER A 136 -2.30 -6.96 7.10
CA SER A 136 -2.15 -5.94 8.14
C SER A 136 -0.78 -5.28 8.01
N TRP A 137 -0.59 -4.13 8.68
CA TRP A 137 0.72 -3.52 8.75
C TRP A 137 1.79 -4.43 9.38
N PRO A 138 1.54 -5.10 10.54
CA PRO A 138 2.50 -6.07 11.06
C PRO A 138 2.85 -7.17 10.04
N ASP A 139 1.88 -7.64 9.24
CA ASP A 139 2.11 -8.67 8.21
C ASP A 139 3.06 -8.17 7.13
N ALA A 140 2.78 -6.96 6.61
CA ALA A 140 3.62 -6.29 5.64
C ALA A 140 5.04 -6.03 6.20
N ALA A 141 5.14 -5.58 7.45
CA ALA A 141 6.42 -5.34 8.11
C ALA A 141 7.23 -6.64 8.22
N ALA A 142 6.62 -7.76 8.67
CA ALA A 142 7.35 -9.03 8.77
C ALA A 142 7.86 -9.53 7.41
N TYR A 143 7.06 -9.38 6.35
CA TYR A 143 7.54 -9.67 4.99
C TYR A 143 8.73 -8.79 4.60
N ALA A 144 8.64 -7.47 4.84
CA ALA A 144 9.71 -6.54 4.51
C ALA A 144 11.00 -6.86 5.27
N ASP A 145 10.90 -7.23 6.54
CA ASP A 145 12.03 -7.61 7.37
C ASP A 145 12.72 -8.86 6.81
N TRP A 146 11.93 -9.91 6.59
CA TRP A 146 12.37 -11.17 5.99
C TRP A 146 13.04 -10.98 4.61
N ALA A 147 12.48 -10.10 3.78
CA ALA A 147 12.96 -9.84 2.43
C ALA A 147 14.18 -8.89 2.37
N GLY A 148 14.62 -8.32 3.50
CA GLY A 148 15.67 -7.29 3.52
C GLY A 148 15.25 -5.99 2.83
N LEU A 149 13.95 -5.71 2.80
CA LEU A 149 13.33 -4.50 2.28
C LEU A 149 12.97 -3.56 3.44
N ARG A 150 12.34 -2.43 3.15
CA ARG A 150 11.83 -1.52 4.16
C ARG A 150 10.48 -0.90 3.79
N PRO A 151 9.77 -0.34 4.77
CA PRO A 151 8.67 0.56 4.52
C PRO A 151 9.04 1.69 3.55
N MET A 152 8.09 2.06 2.70
CA MET A 152 8.17 3.30 1.92
C MET A 152 7.55 4.46 2.70
N THR A 153 8.13 5.65 2.61
CA THR A 153 7.47 6.85 3.14
C THR A 153 6.43 7.37 2.15
N GLU A 154 5.45 8.14 2.63
CA GLU A 154 4.48 8.76 1.74
C GLU A 154 5.11 9.78 0.77
N LEU A 155 6.26 10.34 1.13
CA LEU A 155 7.01 11.26 0.25
C LEU A 155 7.78 10.50 -0.82
N GLU A 156 8.35 9.34 -0.48
CA GLU A 156 8.93 8.42 -1.47
C GLU A 156 7.87 7.88 -2.43
N TYR A 157 6.68 7.58 -1.95
CA TYR A 157 5.55 7.18 -2.79
C TYR A 157 5.19 8.28 -3.82
N GLU A 158 5.06 9.53 -3.38
CA GLU A 158 4.80 10.66 -4.28
C GLU A 158 5.95 10.89 -5.28
N LYS A 159 7.20 10.75 -4.81
CA LYS A 159 8.38 10.84 -5.68
C LYS A 159 8.38 9.74 -6.74
N ALA A 160 8.07 8.52 -6.36
CA ALA A 160 8.14 7.37 -7.24
C ALA A 160 7.12 7.47 -8.38
N ALA A 161 5.99 8.15 -8.15
CA ALA A 161 5.03 8.47 -9.20
C ALA A 161 5.49 9.64 -10.09
N ARG A 162 5.92 10.77 -9.52
CA ARG A 162 6.24 11.99 -10.29
C ARG A 162 7.57 11.97 -11.02
N GLY A 163 8.60 11.39 -10.41
CA GLY A 163 9.96 11.49 -10.89
C GLY A 163 10.76 12.66 -10.31
N VAL A 164 11.86 12.97 -11.00
CA VAL A 164 12.79 14.03 -10.61
C VAL A 164 12.46 15.35 -11.31
N ASP A 165 12.56 16.47 -10.59
CA ASP A 165 12.37 17.82 -11.12
C ASP A 165 11.01 18.06 -11.82
N VAL A 166 9.97 17.37 -11.36
CA VAL A 166 8.59 17.57 -11.83
C VAL A 166 7.82 18.35 -10.78
N SER A 167 7.28 19.50 -11.17
CA SER A 167 6.32 20.23 -10.36
C SER A 167 5.05 19.40 -10.19
N PRO A 168 4.57 19.20 -8.96
CA PRO A 168 3.34 18.46 -8.73
C PRO A 168 2.13 19.06 -9.45
N VAL A 169 1.24 18.22 -9.98
CA VAL A 169 0.02 18.65 -10.66
C VAL A 169 -1.19 18.35 -9.77
N ALA A 170 -2.08 19.32 -9.62
CA ALA A 170 -3.32 19.11 -8.88
C ALA A 170 -4.16 18.00 -9.53
N ASP A 171 -4.78 17.16 -8.69
CA ASP A 171 -5.70 16.10 -9.14
C ASP A 171 -5.07 14.98 -10.00
N GLU A 172 -3.74 14.94 -10.12
CA GLU A 172 -3.07 13.92 -10.93
C GLU A 172 -3.11 12.52 -10.30
N PHE A 173 -3.16 11.51 -11.16
CA PHE A 173 -2.89 10.12 -10.81
C PHE A 173 -1.41 9.79 -10.99
N ALA A 174 -0.99 8.56 -10.67
CA ALA A 174 0.41 8.12 -10.72
C ALA A 174 1.14 8.42 -12.04
N TRP A 175 0.41 8.38 -13.17
CA TRP A 175 0.94 8.64 -14.50
C TRP A 175 1.03 10.13 -14.90
N GLY A 176 0.66 11.04 -13.99
CA GLY A 176 0.89 12.49 -14.15
C GLY A 176 -0.18 13.25 -14.93
N THR A 177 -1.38 12.67 -15.10
CA THR A 177 -2.54 13.38 -15.65
C THR A 177 -3.75 13.23 -14.72
N ALA A 178 -4.75 14.11 -14.88
CA ALA A 178 -6.02 14.01 -14.16
C ALA A 178 -7.06 13.14 -14.90
N SER A 179 -6.73 12.65 -16.09
CA SER A 179 -7.56 11.72 -16.85
C SER A 179 -7.16 10.29 -16.54
N TYR A 180 -8.14 9.40 -16.47
CA TYR A 180 -7.96 7.99 -16.23
C TYR A 180 -8.88 7.20 -17.16
N ASP A 181 -8.55 5.92 -17.33
CA ASP A 181 -9.43 4.95 -17.97
C ASP A 181 -9.48 3.68 -17.11
N ALA A 182 -10.67 3.37 -16.60
CA ALA A 182 -10.84 2.31 -15.62
C ALA A 182 -11.29 1.04 -16.32
N ALA A 183 -10.58 -0.06 -16.07
CA ALA A 183 -10.95 -1.37 -16.63
C ALA A 183 -12.39 -1.74 -16.29
N ALA A 184 -13.19 -2.04 -17.30
CA ALA A 184 -14.58 -2.45 -17.16
C ALA A 184 -14.70 -3.93 -16.83
N ALA A 185 -15.80 -4.30 -16.16
CA ALA A 185 -16.02 -5.65 -15.62
C ALA A 185 -15.85 -6.80 -16.63
N GLY A 186 -16.13 -6.55 -17.91
CA GLY A 186 -16.08 -7.53 -18.99
C GLY A 186 -14.76 -7.61 -19.77
N GLU A 187 -13.73 -6.89 -19.34
CA GLU A 187 -12.52 -6.67 -20.16
C GLU A 187 -11.35 -7.62 -19.87
N ILE A 188 -11.46 -8.56 -18.92
CA ILE A 188 -10.40 -9.54 -18.69
C ILE A 188 -10.41 -10.56 -19.84
N TYR A 189 -9.31 -10.60 -20.60
CA TYR A 189 -9.11 -11.47 -21.76
C TYR A 189 -8.07 -12.57 -21.47
N PRO A 190 -8.24 -13.81 -21.98
CA PRO A 190 -9.35 -14.27 -22.81
C PRO A 190 -10.67 -14.41 -22.03
N PRO A 191 -11.81 -13.95 -22.58
CA PRO A 191 -13.09 -14.08 -21.91
C PRO A 191 -13.47 -15.56 -21.85
N GLY A 192 -14.11 -15.98 -20.76
CA GLY A 192 -14.56 -17.36 -20.62
C GLY A 192 -13.50 -18.34 -20.12
N ALA A 193 -12.29 -17.88 -19.78
CA ALA A 193 -11.22 -18.71 -19.23
C ALA A 193 -10.80 -18.23 -17.84
N ASP A 194 -10.31 -19.18 -17.04
CA ASP A 194 -9.74 -18.88 -15.72
C ASP A 194 -8.46 -18.08 -15.91
N GLU A 195 -8.18 -17.19 -14.97
CA GLU A 195 -6.95 -16.40 -14.99
C GLU A 195 -5.76 -17.28 -14.64
N THR A 196 -4.65 -17.15 -15.37
CA THR A 196 -3.49 -18.04 -15.23
C THR A 196 -2.18 -17.29 -15.05
N GLY A 197 -2.21 -15.96 -15.11
CA GLY A 197 -1.04 -15.09 -15.14
C GLY A 197 -0.79 -14.46 -16.52
N GLU A 198 -1.44 -14.97 -17.56
CA GLU A 198 -1.36 -14.48 -18.93
C GLU A 198 -2.54 -13.60 -19.34
N GLU A 199 -3.51 -13.39 -18.46
CA GLU A 199 -4.64 -12.51 -18.74
C GLU A 199 -4.21 -11.06 -18.95
N ALA A 200 -4.97 -10.37 -19.79
CA ALA A 200 -4.81 -8.96 -20.14
C ALA A 200 -6.13 -8.21 -20.02
N VAL A 201 -6.07 -6.88 -20.04
CA VAL A 201 -7.26 -6.03 -20.16
C VAL A 201 -7.46 -5.70 -21.64
N LEU A 202 -8.63 -6.02 -22.18
CA LEU A 202 -8.93 -5.90 -23.60
C LEU A 202 -8.85 -4.46 -24.10
N ASP A 203 -9.27 -3.50 -23.27
CA ASP A 203 -9.03 -2.09 -23.56
C ASP A 203 -7.58 -1.74 -23.26
N GLY A 204 -6.74 -1.67 -24.30
CA GLY A 204 -5.34 -1.28 -24.19
C GLY A 204 -5.11 0.18 -23.75
N SER A 205 -6.18 0.94 -23.49
CA SER A 205 -6.13 2.28 -22.90
C SER A 205 -6.41 2.28 -21.40
N ALA A 206 -7.01 1.21 -20.86
CA ALA A 206 -7.30 1.07 -19.44
C ALA A 206 -6.00 1.10 -18.63
N ASN A 207 -5.98 1.92 -17.58
CA ASN A 207 -4.79 2.19 -16.80
C ASN A 207 -5.06 2.23 -15.28
N LEU A 208 -6.25 1.81 -14.86
CA LEU A 208 -6.72 1.92 -13.48
C LEU A 208 -7.66 0.76 -13.13
N ASN A 209 -7.38 0.08 -12.01
CA ASN A 209 -8.35 -0.81 -11.37
C ASN A 209 -9.11 -0.07 -10.26
N ARG A 210 -10.41 0.15 -10.48
CA ARG A 210 -11.38 0.68 -9.50
C ARG A 210 -12.77 0.07 -9.64
N ASN A 211 -12.82 -1.24 -9.86
CA ASN A 211 -14.09 -1.94 -10.08
C ASN A 211 -14.87 -2.21 -8.77
N THR A 212 -15.87 -1.37 -8.49
CA THR A 212 -16.77 -1.49 -7.33
C THR A 212 -17.93 -2.48 -7.52
N LEU A 213 -18.24 -2.88 -8.76
CA LEU A 213 -19.42 -3.70 -9.10
C LEU A 213 -19.11 -5.19 -9.29
N GLY A 214 -17.83 -5.55 -9.38
CA GLY A 214 -17.39 -6.93 -9.61
C GLY A 214 -17.05 -7.22 -11.08
N TRP A 215 -16.29 -8.28 -11.29
CA TRP A 215 -15.87 -8.70 -12.63
C TRP A 215 -16.89 -9.66 -13.25
N THR A 216 -17.07 -9.62 -14.57
CA THR A 216 -17.95 -10.51 -15.35
C THR A 216 -17.18 -11.33 -16.40
N SER A 217 -15.86 -11.25 -16.36
CA SER A 217 -14.88 -11.93 -17.21
C SER A 217 -13.74 -12.51 -16.35
N GLY A 218 -12.81 -13.25 -16.95
CA GLY A 218 -11.75 -13.96 -16.21
C GLY A 218 -12.33 -14.88 -15.14
N ASP A 219 -11.78 -14.80 -13.92
CA ASP A 219 -12.30 -15.53 -12.75
C ASP A 219 -13.69 -15.03 -12.30
N GLY A 220 -14.06 -13.80 -12.66
CA GLY A 220 -15.34 -13.18 -12.31
C GLY A 220 -16.53 -13.61 -13.19
N ARG A 221 -16.27 -14.34 -14.28
CA ARG A 221 -17.33 -14.80 -15.18
C ARG A 221 -18.35 -15.71 -14.47
N SER A 222 -19.52 -15.90 -15.09
CA SER A 222 -20.49 -16.87 -14.56
C SER A 222 -19.93 -18.29 -14.57
N GLY A 223 -20.02 -18.98 -13.43
CA GLY A 223 -19.37 -20.26 -13.18
C GLY A 223 -17.85 -20.19 -12.96
N GLY A 224 -17.26 -19.00 -12.92
CA GLY A 224 -15.84 -18.80 -12.63
C GLY A 224 -15.51 -18.92 -11.14
N ALA A 225 -14.22 -19.12 -10.83
CA ALA A 225 -13.72 -19.33 -9.47
C ALA A 225 -14.05 -18.18 -8.49
N ALA A 226 -14.28 -16.98 -9.01
CA ALA A 226 -14.63 -15.78 -8.25
C ALA A 226 -15.85 -15.08 -8.85
N GLU A 227 -16.86 -15.84 -9.31
CA GLU A 227 -18.06 -15.33 -10.01
C GLU A 227 -18.64 -14.07 -9.36
N GLY A 228 -18.71 -12.98 -10.13
CA GLY A 228 -19.26 -11.69 -9.71
C GLY A 228 -18.48 -10.96 -8.60
N GLN A 229 -17.33 -11.50 -8.15
CA GLN A 229 -16.55 -10.86 -7.12
C GLN A 229 -15.78 -9.65 -7.67
N LYS A 230 -15.72 -8.59 -6.85
CA LYS A 230 -14.74 -7.50 -6.96
C LYS A 230 -13.39 -7.97 -6.45
N GLY A 231 -12.33 -7.22 -6.70
CA GLY A 231 -11.00 -7.55 -6.18
C GLY A 231 -9.86 -7.01 -7.04
N PRO A 232 -8.62 -7.24 -6.57
CA PRO A 232 -7.45 -6.85 -7.31
C PRO A 232 -7.30 -7.61 -8.62
N LEU A 233 -6.56 -7.00 -9.54
CA LEU A 233 -6.06 -7.61 -10.76
C LEU A 233 -4.63 -8.12 -10.56
N ARG A 234 -4.12 -8.83 -11.57
CA ARG A 234 -2.71 -9.18 -11.68
C ARG A 234 -1.84 -7.93 -11.64
N ALA A 235 -0.75 -8.00 -10.89
CA ALA A 235 0.17 -6.87 -10.84
C ALA A 235 0.85 -6.68 -12.21
N GLY A 236 0.88 -5.43 -12.68
CA GLY A 236 1.38 -5.06 -13.99
C GLY A 236 0.46 -5.38 -15.15
N ILE A 237 -0.83 -5.69 -14.93
CA ILE A 237 -1.73 -6.10 -16.02
C ILE A 237 -1.89 -5.05 -17.13
N PHE A 238 -1.75 -3.76 -16.78
CA PHE A 238 -1.87 -2.64 -17.72
C PHE A 238 -0.57 -2.35 -18.50
N ALA A 239 0.54 -3.00 -18.17
CA ALA A 239 1.82 -2.77 -18.85
C ALA A 239 2.05 -3.78 -19.99
N GLU A 240 1.64 -3.42 -21.19
CA GLU A 240 1.89 -4.18 -22.42
C GLU A 240 3.07 -3.62 -23.24
N ALA A 241 3.52 -4.39 -24.24
CA ALA A 241 4.72 -4.08 -25.03
C ALA A 241 4.72 -2.69 -25.71
N SER A 242 3.54 -2.14 -26.02
CA SER A 242 3.36 -0.84 -26.67
C SER A 242 2.86 0.26 -25.74
N THR A 243 2.64 -0.03 -24.45
CA THR A 243 2.06 0.94 -23.52
C THR A 243 3.06 2.01 -23.10
N SER A 244 2.55 3.23 -22.95
CA SER A 244 3.26 4.37 -22.39
C SER A 244 3.02 4.47 -20.89
N ARG A 245 3.71 5.38 -20.19
CA ARG A 245 3.42 5.71 -18.79
C ARG A 245 1.93 6.02 -18.56
N THR A 246 1.32 6.82 -19.45
CA THR A 246 -0.10 7.20 -19.34
C THR A 246 -1.03 6.03 -19.59
N SER A 247 -0.82 5.25 -20.65
CA SER A 247 -1.73 4.17 -21.02
C SER A 247 -1.55 2.89 -20.17
N SER A 248 -0.43 2.75 -19.48
CA SER A 248 -0.22 1.67 -18.49
C SER A 248 -0.54 2.07 -17.06
N GLY A 249 -0.71 3.37 -16.80
CA GLY A 249 -0.91 3.89 -15.45
C GLY A 249 0.34 3.85 -14.58
N ALA A 250 1.52 3.70 -15.19
CA ALA A 250 2.79 3.67 -14.48
C ALA A 250 3.16 5.02 -13.84
N GLY A 251 3.90 4.99 -12.74
CA GLY A 251 4.67 6.13 -12.29
C GLY A 251 5.90 6.37 -13.19
N TYR A 252 6.62 7.46 -12.93
CA TYR A 252 7.73 7.92 -13.75
C TYR A 252 8.84 6.86 -13.93
N TYR A 253 9.09 6.07 -12.89
CA TYR A 253 10.12 5.03 -12.90
C TYR A 253 9.62 3.66 -13.37
N GLY A 254 8.40 3.58 -13.93
CA GLY A 254 7.82 2.33 -14.43
C GLY A 254 7.28 1.40 -13.34
N ASN A 255 7.16 1.90 -12.11
CA ASN A 255 6.37 1.28 -11.05
C ASN A 255 4.89 1.36 -11.42
N MET A 256 4.18 0.27 -11.21
CA MET A 256 2.82 0.08 -11.68
C MET A 256 1.85 0.15 -10.51
N GLU A 257 0.57 0.46 -10.78
CA GLU A 257 -0.53 0.42 -9.79
C GLU A 257 -0.32 1.28 -8.52
N LEU A 258 0.39 2.40 -8.60
CA LEU A 258 0.39 3.33 -7.47
C LEU A 258 -1.01 3.94 -7.25
N SER A 259 -1.78 4.19 -8.30
CA SER A 259 -3.19 4.62 -8.21
C SER A 259 -4.11 3.43 -8.48
N GLY A 260 -4.94 3.06 -7.51
CA GLY A 260 -5.92 1.96 -7.61
C GLY A 260 -5.33 0.59 -7.29
N ASN A 261 -6.06 -0.45 -7.68
CA ASN A 261 -5.82 -1.84 -7.29
C ASN A 261 -5.92 -2.09 -5.78
N LEU A 262 -4.88 -1.88 -4.98
CA LEU A 262 -4.93 -1.95 -3.51
C LEU A 262 -4.28 -0.73 -2.86
N ALA A 263 -4.80 -0.34 -1.70
CA ALA A 263 -4.19 0.73 -0.93
C ALA A 263 -2.88 0.27 -0.31
N GLU A 264 -1.84 1.10 -0.38
CA GLU A 264 -0.50 0.73 0.06
C GLU A 264 -0.12 1.43 1.38
N PRO A 265 0.35 0.69 2.41
CA PRO A 265 0.82 1.29 3.65
C PRO A 265 2.10 2.10 3.40
N ALA A 266 2.12 3.33 3.93
CA ALA A 266 3.26 4.23 3.86
C ALA A 266 3.54 4.88 5.21
N VAL A 267 4.81 5.13 5.51
CA VAL A 267 5.20 5.85 6.71
C VAL A 267 4.76 7.31 6.59
N THR A 268 4.01 7.78 7.59
CA THR A 268 3.39 9.11 7.57
C THR A 268 4.27 10.17 8.21
N ILE A 269 4.25 11.38 7.63
CA ILE A 269 4.77 12.58 8.28
C ILE A 269 3.75 13.23 9.22
N GLY A 270 2.47 12.83 9.15
CA GLY A 270 1.39 13.41 9.94
C GLY A 270 1.42 13.06 11.42
N ARG A 271 2.21 12.05 11.81
CA ARG A 271 2.35 11.57 13.19
C ARG A 271 3.80 11.62 13.64
N SER A 272 4.00 11.93 14.92
CA SER A 272 5.35 12.02 15.50
C SER A 272 6.12 10.70 15.42
N GLN A 273 5.42 9.57 15.50
CA GLN A 273 5.96 8.22 15.44
C GLN A 273 6.44 7.88 14.03
N GLY A 274 5.69 8.24 12.99
CA GLY A 274 6.13 8.04 11.61
C GLY A 274 7.37 8.87 11.29
N ARG A 275 7.46 10.10 11.81
CA ARG A 275 8.64 10.98 11.65
C ARG A 275 9.92 10.48 12.33
N GLN A 276 9.86 9.43 13.15
CA GLN A 276 11.04 8.79 13.76
C GLN A 276 11.69 7.74 12.84
N PHE A 277 11.04 7.38 11.72
CA PHE A 277 11.56 6.41 10.77
C PHE A 277 12.89 6.86 10.17
N LEU A 278 13.87 5.97 10.16
CA LEU A 278 15.22 6.22 9.66
C LEU A 278 15.48 5.51 8.33
N GLY A 279 14.56 4.67 7.86
CA GLY A 279 14.74 3.93 6.62
C GLY A 279 15.71 2.75 6.77
N THR A 280 15.82 2.14 7.95
CA THR A 280 16.60 0.90 8.10
C THR A 280 15.97 -0.23 7.29
N HIS A 281 16.80 -1.15 6.77
CA HIS A 281 16.33 -2.33 6.04
C HIS A 281 16.09 -3.48 7.00
N GLY A 282 15.17 -4.36 6.59
CA GLY A 282 15.00 -5.67 7.17
C GLY A 282 16.34 -6.38 7.31
N ASP A 283 16.49 -7.10 8.42
CA ASP A 283 17.68 -7.88 8.70
C ASP A 283 17.42 -9.40 8.61
N GLY A 284 16.20 -9.77 8.22
CA GLY A 284 15.76 -11.15 8.09
C GLY A 284 15.41 -11.80 9.43
N LYS A 285 15.38 -11.05 10.54
CA LYS A 285 15.12 -11.59 11.88
C LYS A 285 13.77 -11.15 12.41
N LEU A 286 12.88 -12.11 12.52
CA LEU A 286 11.61 -11.92 13.21
C LEU A 286 11.76 -12.17 14.71
N SER A 287 10.90 -11.52 15.50
CA SER A 287 10.84 -11.66 16.95
C SER A 287 10.61 -13.12 17.33
N ALA A 288 11.35 -13.58 18.35
CA ALA A 288 11.17 -14.87 19.00
C ALA A 288 10.46 -14.75 20.36
N ILE A 289 10.00 -13.55 20.73
CA ILE A 289 9.35 -13.32 22.03
C ILE A 289 7.98 -13.99 22.02
N SER A 290 7.72 -14.81 23.05
CA SER A 290 6.43 -15.50 23.21
C SER A 290 5.26 -14.51 23.21
N GLY A 291 4.22 -14.82 22.42
CA GLY A 291 3.08 -13.93 22.16
C GLY A 291 3.30 -12.86 21.08
N TYR A 292 4.53 -12.74 20.56
CA TYR A 292 4.92 -11.75 19.55
C TYR A 292 5.85 -12.37 18.50
N VAL A 293 5.75 -13.68 18.31
CA VAL A 293 6.63 -14.42 17.41
C VAL A 293 6.31 -14.02 15.97
N GLY A 294 7.33 -13.83 15.13
CA GLY A 294 7.12 -13.50 13.72
C GLY A 294 6.93 -12.00 13.43
N ASN A 295 7.07 -11.11 14.41
CA ASN A 295 7.05 -9.66 14.20
C ASN A 295 8.40 -9.12 13.72
N ALA A 296 8.38 -8.14 12.81
CA ALA A 296 9.58 -7.42 12.38
C ALA A 296 10.27 -6.72 13.56
N THR A 297 11.61 -6.70 13.58
CA THR A 297 12.38 -6.25 14.75
C THR A 297 13.08 -4.90 14.60
N ASN A 298 12.96 -4.26 13.44
CA ASN A 298 13.53 -2.94 13.17
C ASN A 298 12.97 -1.85 14.12
N VAL A 299 13.86 -1.25 14.92
CA VAL A 299 13.49 -0.34 16.01
C VAL A 299 12.95 1.02 15.57
N ASP A 300 13.28 1.47 14.36
CA ASP A 300 12.80 2.73 13.79
C ASP A 300 11.50 2.58 13.00
N TRP A 301 11.01 1.34 12.82
CA TRP A 301 9.81 1.12 12.02
C TRP A 301 8.55 1.52 12.80
N PRO A 302 7.58 2.17 12.12
CA PRO A 302 6.29 2.48 12.73
C PRO A 302 5.63 1.26 13.37
N GLY A 303 5.01 1.47 14.53
CA GLY A 303 4.35 0.39 15.25
C GLY A 303 5.23 -0.50 16.11
N ILE A 304 6.53 -0.22 16.17
CA ILE A 304 7.44 -0.88 17.12
C ILE A 304 6.88 -0.78 18.55
N ASN A 305 6.91 -1.88 19.28
CA ASN A 305 6.41 -1.90 20.65
C ASN A 305 7.24 -0.97 21.56
N SER A 306 6.59 0.07 22.10
CA SER A 306 7.27 1.11 22.89
C SER A 306 7.67 0.67 24.30
N VAL A 307 7.13 -0.45 24.81
CA VAL A 307 7.46 -0.99 26.13
C VAL A 307 8.65 -1.95 26.03
N ASP A 308 8.69 -2.79 24.99
CA ASP A 308 9.77 -3.74 24.74
C ASP A 308 9.93 -3.97 23.24
N SER A 309 10.93 -3.31 22.63
CA SER A 309 11.18 -3.37 21.18
C SER A 309 11.50 -4.78 20.68
N ARG A 310 11.89 -5.71 21.55
CA ARG A 310 12.10 -7.13 21.17
C ARG A 310 10.81 -7.82 20.77
N ARG A 311 9.65 -7.29 21.15
CA ARG A 311 8.32 -7.75 20.71
C ARG A 311 8.04 -7.39 19.24
N GLY A 312 8.88 -6.54 18.66
CA GLY A 312 8.80 -6.12 17.26
C GLY A 312 7.66 -5.14 16.99
N VAL A 313 7.32 -5.01 15.70
CA VAL A 313 6.21 -4.21 15.21
C VAL A 313 4.89 -4.87 15.58
N THR A 314 4.16 -4.27 16.53
CA THR A 314 2.92 -4.81 17.10
C THR A 314 1.68 -3.99 16.75
N GLY A 315 1.83 -2.85 16.09
CA GLY A 315 0.71 -1.98 15.77
C GLY A 315 0.96 -1.07 14.57
N THR A 316 0.01 -0.20 14.22
CA THR A 316 0.01 0.64 12.99
C THR A 316 0.42 2.09 13.24
N VAL A 317 0.74 2.46 14.49
CA VAL A 317 1.05 3.85 14.86
C VAL A 317 2.25 4.38 14.08
N GLY A 318 1.99 5.35 13.20
CA GLY A 318 3.03 6.01 12.38
C GLY A 318 3.01 5.61 10.90
N ILE A 319 2.06 4.77 10.48
CA ILE A 319 1.71 4.60 9.07
C ILE A 319 0.38 5.29 8.72
N GLY A 320 0.12 5.38 7.42
CA GLY A 320 -1.20 5.51 6.82
C GLY A 320 -1.20 4.85 5.44
N TYR A 321 -2.16 5.19 4.59
CA TYR A 321 -2.35 4.54 3.30
C TYR A 321 -2.37 5.52 2.13
N ARG A 322 -1.84 5.07 0.99
CA ARG A 322 -1.78 5.81 -0.28
C ARG A 322 -2.43 5.00 -1.40
N GLY A 323 -2.75 5.68 -2.51
CA GLY A 323 -3.16 5.02 -3.77
C GLY A 323 -4.61 4.60 -3.90
N GLY A 324 -5.32 4.40 -2.78
CA GLY A 324 -6.68 3.87 -2.76
C GLY A 324 -6.75 2.44 -3.30
N ASP A 325 -7.94 1.86 -3.35
CA ASP A 325 -8.15 0.45 -3.71
C ASP A 325 -9.21 0.27 -4.79
N TYR A 326 -9.40 -0.97 -5.25
CA TYR A 326 -10.33 -1.32 -6.32
C TYR A 326 -11.79 -0.95 -6.02
N GLN A 327 -12.16 -0.71 -4.76
CA GLN A 327 -13.53 -0.33 -4.37
C GLN A 327 -13.64 1.14 -3.93
N SER A 328 -12.59 1.93 -4.10
CA SER A 328 -12.59 3.34 -3.73
C SER A 328 -13.65 4.11 -4.51
N ALA A 329 -14.72 4.51 -3.80
CA ALA A 329 -15.86 5.21 -4.40
C ALA A 329 -15.52 6.64 -4.84
N SER A 330 -14.61 7.31 -4.12
CA SER A 330 -14.13 8.64 -4.47
C SER A 330 -12.83 8.54 -5.26
N LEU A 331 -12.80 9.13 -6.45
CA LEU A 331 -11.58 9.25 -7.27
C LEU A 331 -10.47 9.99 -6.52
N ARG A 332 -10.82 10.83 -5.54
CA ARG A 332 -9.85 11.57 -4.75
C ARG A 332 -8.94 10.67 -3.93
N HIS A 333 -9.36 9.45 -3.60
CA HIS A 333 -8.51 8.51 -2.85
C HIS A 333 -7.38 7.94 -3.71
N LEU A 334 -7.54 7.98 -5.03
CA LEU A 334 -6.63 7.42 -6.03
C LEU A 334 -5.62 8.46 -6.55
N GLN A 335 -5.89 9.75 -6.28
CA GLN A 335 -5.04 10.87 -6.70
C GLN A 335 -3.77 10.94 -5.86
N LEU A 336 -2.66 11.25 -6.52
CA LEU A 336 -1.32 11.10 -5.96
C LEU A 336 -1.07 11.96 -4.71
N SER A 337 -1.53 13.21 -4.73
CA SER A 337 -1.34 14.16 -3.61
C SER A 337 -2.32 13.99 -2.47
N SER A 338 -3.39 13.21 -2.66
CA SER A 338 -4.48 13.10 -1.69
C SER A 338 -3.98 12.48 -0.40
N ARG A 339 -4.25 13.07 0.77
CA ARG A 339 -3.78 12.55 2.07
C ARG A 339 -4.90 12.09 2.98
N SER A 340 -6.10 11.85 2.45
CA SER A 340 -7.27 11.43 3.24
C SER A 340 -6.98 10.30 4.22
N PHE A 341 -6.16 9.32 3.84
CA PHE A 341 -5.78 8.19 4.68
C PHE A 341 -4.28 8.14 5.01
N ALA A 342 -3.50 9.15 4.64
CA ALA A 342 -2.04 9.11 4.73
C ALA A 342 -1.52 9.13 6.18
N SER A 343 -2.36 9.46 7.15
CA SER A 343 -2.05 9.43 8.59
C SER A 343 -3.03 8.56 9.40
N LYS A 344 -3.83 7.75 8.71
CA LYS A 344 -4.86 6.93 9.34
C LYS A 344 -4.20 5.71 10.00
N ASP A 345 -4.32 5.67 11.31
CA ASP A 345 -3.82 4.58 12.16
C ASP A 345 -4.97 3.65 12.49
N ALA A 346 -5.01 2.51 11.80
CA ALA A 346 -6.08 1.54 11.93
C ALA A 346 -6.24 1.07 13.39
N ASP A 347 -5.15 0.89 14.14
CA ASP A 347 -5.19 0.49 15.54
C ASP A 347 -5.90 1.48 16.46
N SER A 348 -5.66 2.79 16.29
CA SER A 348 -6.33 3.82 17.11
C SER A 348 -7.83 3.92 16.83
N GLU A 349 -8.28 3.37 15.71
CA GLU A 349 -9.69 3.19 15.36
C GLU A 349 -10.24 1.83 15.87
N GLY A 350 -9.44 1.07 16.63
CA GLY A 350 -9.80 -0.25 17.19
C GLY A 350 -9.58 -1.43 16.24
N VAL A 351 -8.73 -1.26 15.22
CA VAL A 351 -8.68 -2.11 14.03
C VAL A 351 -7.20 -2.47 13.73
N LEU A 352 -6.62 -3.44 14.45
CA LEU A 352 -5.48 -4.22 13.95
C LEU A 352 -6.01 -5.08 12.81
N SER A 353 -6.40 -4.51 11.68
CA SER A 353 -7.09 -5.28 10.65
C SER A 353 -6.39 -5.30 9.31
N ARG A 354 -6.33 -6.51 8.75
CA ARG A 354 -6.01 -6.88 7.37
C ARG A 354 -6.96 -6.24 6.35
N TYR A 355 -8.04 -5.63 6.84
CA TYR A 355 -9.03 -4.88 6.08
C TYR A 355 -9.58 -3.72 6.92
N ASP A 356 -9.67 -2.51 6.34
CA ASP A 356 -10.33 -1.38 6.99
C ASP A 356 -11.85 -1.51 6.92
N VAL A 357 -12.47 -2.10 7.93
CA VAL A 357 -13.93 -2.18 7.97
C VAL A 357 -14.57 -0.79 8.07
N SER A 358 -13.89 0.17 8.71
CA SER A 358 -14.44 1.52 8.96
C SER A 358 -14.47 2.40 7.71
N ALA A 359 -13.45 2.30 6.85
CA ALA A 359 -13.36 3.04 5.59
C ALA A 359 -13.67 2.19 4.35
N GLY A 360 -13.86 0.87 4.51
CA GLY A 360 -14.06 -0.06 3.43
C GLY A 360 -12.85 -0.23 2.52
N ILE A 361 -11.64 -0.04 3.05
CA ILE A 361 -10.37 -0.07 2.28
C ILE A 361 -9.71 -1.43 2.43
N VAL A 362 -9.33 -2.04 1.31
CA VAL A 362 -8.51 -3.25 1.26
C VAL A 362 -7.07 -2.87 0.99
N TYR A 363 -6.19 -3.34 1.86
CA TYR A 363 -4.78 -3.04 1.81
C TYR A 363 -4.01 -4.13 1.06
N GLY A 364 -2.99 -3.70 0.33
CA GLY A 364 -1.89 -4.53 -0.13
C GLY A 364 -0.60 -4.12 0.54
N ALA A 365 0.53 -4.33 -0.15
CA ALA A 365 1.81 -3.85 0.34
C ALA A 365 2.77 -3.54 -0.82
N ARG A 366 3.63 -2.54 -0.61
CA ARG A 366 4.78 -2.25 -1.48
C ARG A 366 5.93 -1.77 -0.60
N PHE A 367 7.14 -2.19 -0.95
CA PHE A 367 8.32 -1.89 -0.16
C PHE A 367 9.42 -1.23 -0.98
N ALA A 368 10.31 -0.57 -0.26
CA ALA A 368 11.44 0.15 -0.80
C ALA A 368 12.76 -0.45 -0.30
N ARG A 369 13.87 0.04 -0.85
CA ARG A 369 15.23 -0.17 -0.35
C ARG A 369 16.04 1.10 -0.58
N THR A 370 16.66 1.63 0.47
CA THR A 370 17.59 2.77 0.35
C THR A 370 18.78 2.35 -0.50
N ALA A 371 19.21 3.21 -1.43
CA ALA A 371 20.43 2.97 -2.20
C ALA A 371 21.68 3.05 -1.28
N PRO A 372 22.77 2.33 -1.60
CA PRO A 372 24.01 2.34 -0.82
C PRO A 372 24.68 3.71 -0.69
#